data_AF-A0A545WBJ9-F1
#
_entry.id   AF-A0A545WBJ9-F1
#
_cell.length_a   1.000
_cell.length_b   1.000
_cell.length_c   1.000
_cell.angle_alpha   90.00
_cell.angle_beta   90.00
_cell.angle_gamma   90.00
#
_symmetry.space_group_name_H-M   'P 1'
#
loop_
_entity.id
_entity.type
_entity.pdbx_description
1 polymer ?
#
loop_
_entity_poly.entity_id
_entity_poly.type
_entity_poly.pdbx_seq_one_letter_code
_entity_poly.pdbx_strand_id
1 'polypeptide(L)'
;MSQPTTTTTTTTNLTTKYASPANAAFAIDTPLPSPGDGNVGDKTAYLAALRTAVADAQATINKELTARMDEDKARDAAAGGGAGPAASVDDVKEEENYGEEVQEEEED
;
A
#
# COMPACT_ATOMS: atom_id res chain seq x y z
N MET A 1 -42.23 -34.20 11.43
CA MET A 1 -42.09 -32.74 11.21
C MET A 1 -40.60 -32.45 11.14
N SER A 2 -40.05 -32.17 9.96
CA SER A 2 -38.64 -31.81 9.80
C SER A 2 -38.50 -30.32 10.03
N GLN A 3 -37.72 -29.94 11.04
CA GLN A 3 -37.46 -28.54 11.36
C GLN A 3 -36.46 -27.98 10.32
N PRO A 4 -36.68 -26.77 9.77
CA PRO A 4 -35.70 -26.16 8.88
C PRO A 4 -34.52 -25.64 9.72
N THR A 5 -33.31 -26.15 9.45
CA THR A 5 -32.08 -25.59 9.99
C THR A 5 -31.81 -24.27 9.27
N THR A 6 -32.13 -23.15 9.91
CA THR A 6 -31.72 -21.82 9.45
C THR A 6 -30.25 -21.62 9.76
N THR A 7 -29.36 -22.00 8.85
CA THR A 7 -27.94 -21.65 8.92
C THR A 7 -27.82 -20.17 8.62
N THR A 8 -27.67 -19.33 9.65
CA THR A 8 -27.38 -17.91 9.49
C THR A 8 -25.94 -17.76 8.99
N THR A 9 -25.76 -17.57 7.68
CA THR A 9 -24.45 -17.25 7.08
C THR A 9 -24.02 -15.86 7.53
N THR A 10 -23.16 -15.80 8.56
CA THR A 10 -22.50 -14.56 8.97
C THR A 10 -21.33 -14.33 8.02
N THR A 11 -21.51 -13.46 7.03
CA THR A 11 -20.42 -13.01 6.16
C THR A 11 -19.45 -12.19 6.99
N THR A 12 -18.18 -12.60 7.01
CA THR A 12 -17.10 -11.88 7.69
C THR A 12 -16.29 -11.13 6.65
N ASN A 13 -15.91 -9.89 6.91
CA ASN A 13 -15.12 -9.10 5.97
C ASN A 13 -13.75 -8.77 6.57
N LEU A 14 -12.71 -8.80 5.74
CA LEU A 14 -11.45 -8.15 6.02
C LEU A 14 -11.61 -6.66 5.68
N THR A 15 -11.48 -5.79 6.67
CA THR A 15 -11.65 -4.35 6.49
C THR A 15 -10.39 -3.60 6.86
N THR A 16 -10.04 -2.58 6.07
CA THR A 16 -8.97 -1.63 6.38
C THR A 16 -9.46 -0.22 6.10
N LYS A 17 -9.09 0.74 6.94
CA LYS A 17 -9.42 2.16 6.76
C LYS A 17 -8.17 3.01 6.97
N TYR A 18 -7.96 3.93 6.05
CA TYR A 18 -6.91 4.93 6.12
C TYR A 18 -7.54 6.32 6.21
N ALA A 19 -6.96 7.17 7.05
CA ALA A 19 -7.30 8.58 7.17
C ALA A 19 -6.02 9.39 7.33
N SER A 20 -6.00 10.59 6.74
CA SER A 20 -4.91 11.55 6.85
C SER A 20 -5.46 12.97 6.87
N PRO A 21 -4.81 13.92 7.56
CA PRO A 21 -5.18 15.34 7.48
C PRO A 21 -4.92 15.95 6.10
N ALA A 22 -3.96 15.42 5.36
CA ALA A 22 -3.43 16.03 4.13
C ALA A 22 -3.75 15.22 2.86
N ASN A 23 -4.21 13.97 2.99
CA ASN A 23 -4.51 13.07 1.87
C ASN A 23 -5.91 12.44 2.05
N ALA A 24 -6.63 12.21 0.95
CA ALA A 24 -8.01 11.71 0.97
C ALA A 24 -8.15 10.35 1.67
N ALA A 25 -9.22 10.08 2.42
CA ALA A 25 -9.40 8.77 3.04
C ALA A 25 -9.56 7.65 1.99
N PHE A 26 -9.15 6.42 2.34
CA PHE A 26 -9.49 5.23 1.55
C PHE A 26 -9.82 4.05 2.47
N ALA A 27 -10.56 3.08 1.93
CA ALA A 27 -10.94 1.88 2.66
C ALA A 27 -10.92 0.67 1.72
N ILE A 28 -10.62 -0.49 2.31
CA ILE A 28 -10.69 -1.80 1.66
C ILE A 28 -11.73 -2.60 2.43
N ASP A 29 -12.65 -3.21 1.71
CA ASP A 29 -13.65 -4.11 2.26
C ASP A 29 -13.70 -5.38 1.41
N THR A 30 -13.16 -6.47 1.94
CA THR A 30 -13.04 -7.75 1.23
C THR A 30 -13.90 -8.80 1.93
N PRO A 31 -14.99 -9.27 1.31
CA PRO A 31 -15.80 -10.33 1.89
C PRO A 31 -15.02 -11.65 1.92
N LEU A 32 -15.13 -12.37 3.03
CA LEU A 32 -14.55 -13.70 3.20
C LEU A 32 -15.68 -14.74 3.17
N PRO A 33 -15.41 -15.96 2.68
CA PRO A 33 -16.36 -17.05 2.76
C PRO A 33 -16.72 -17.34 4.22
N SER A 34 -17.94 -17.83 4.48
CA SER A 34 -18.30 -18.26 5.83
C SER A 34 -17.44 -19.47 6.22
N PRO A 35 -16.92 -19.54 7.47
CA PRO A 35 -16.27 -20.75 7.98
C PRO A 35 -17.26 -21.92 8.20
N GLY A 36 -18.54 -21.77 7.83
CA GLY A 36 -19.56 -22.81 7.87
C GLY A 36 -19.81 -23.33 9.28
N ASP A 37 -20.00 -24.64 9.41
CA ASP A 37 -20.14 -25.33 10.70
C ASP A 37 -18.77 -25.63 11.35
N GLY A 38 -17.68 -25.11 10.77
CA GLY A 38 -16.33 -25.30 11.27
C GLY A 38 -15.73 -26.69 10.98
N ASN A 39 -16.21 -27.37 9.93
CA ASN A 39 -15.53 -28.55 9.42
C ASN A 39 -14.14 -28.19 8.85
N VAL A 40 -13.27 -29.18 8.65
CA VAL A 40 -11.89 -28.95 8.20
C VAL A 40 -11.82 -28.30 6.82
N GLY A 41 -12.72 -28.67 5.91
CA GLY A 41 -12.81 -28.10 4.56
C GLY A 41 -13.17 -26.62 4.60
N ASP A 42 -14.22 -26.25 5.33
CA ASP A 42 -14.68 -24.87 5.46
C ASP A 42 -13.61 -23.98 6.11
N LYS A 43 -12.93 -24.49 7.16
CA LYS A 43 -11.81 -23.81 7.81
C LYS A 43 -10.64 -23.60 6.85
N THR A 44 -10.30 -24.61 6.07
CA THR A 44 -9.19 -24.54 5.10
C THR A 44 -9.51 -23.50 4.01
N ALA A 45 -10.74 -23.52 3.48
CA ALA A 45 -11.19 -22.56 2.48
C ALA A 45 -11.22 -21.12 3.05
N TYR A 46 -11.71 -20.94 4.27
CA TYR A 46 -11.71 -19.65 4.96
C TYR A 46 -10.30 -19.10 5.13
N LEU A 47 -9.36 -19.90 5.65
CA LEU A 47 -7.98 -19.47 5.88
C LEU A 47 -7.23 -19.19 4.58
N ALA A 48 -7.49 -19.97 3.52
CA ALA A 48 -6.93 -19.70 2.20
C ALA A 48 -7.43 -18.36 1.64
N ALA A 49 -8.75 -18.12 1.69
CA ALA A 49 -9.35 -16.87 1.25
C ALA A 49 -8.85 -15.67 2.07
N LEU A 50 -8.74 -15.82 3.40
CA LEU A 50 -8.21 -14.79 4.28
C LEU A 50 -6.76 -14.45 3.93
N ARG A 51 -5.91 -15.46 3.67
CA ARG A 51 -4.51 -15.23 3.29
C ARG A 51 -4.39 -14.45 1.99
N THR A 52 -5.18 -14.81 0.98
CA THR A 52 -5.24 -14.06 -0.29
C THR A 52 -5.73 -12.64 -0.07
N ALA A 53 -6.85 -12.46 0.64
CA ALA A 53 -7.41 -11.14 0.93
C ALA A 53 -6.41 -10.22 1.65
N VAL A 54 -5.62 -10.76 2.58
CA VAL A 54 -4.57 -10.00 3.28
C VAL A 54 -3.45 -9.59 2.32
N ALA A 55 -2.98 -10.48 1.44
CA ALA A 55 -1.95 -10.15 0.46
C ALA A 55 -2.42 -9.07 -0.53
N ASP A 56 -3.66 -9.18 -1.01
CA ASP A 56 -4.27 -8.21 -1.93
C ASP A 56 -4.49 -6.85 -1.26
N ALA A 57 -4.94 -6.85 0.00
CA ALA A 57 -5.09 -5.63 0.78
C ALA A 57 -3.74 -4.95 0.99
N GLN A 58 -2.68 -5.71 1.31
CA GLN A 58 -1.33 -5.19 1.46
C GLN A 58 -0.81 -4.58 0.15
N ALA A 59 -0.99 -5.26 -0.98
CA ALA A 59 -0.59 -4.74 -2.29
C ALA A 59 -1.31 -3.43 -2.61
N THR A 60 -2.62 -3.36 -2.34
CA THR A 60 -3.43 -2.15 -2.54
C THR A 60 -2.96 -1.01 -1.64
N ILE A 61 -2.74 -1.27 -0.36
CA ILE A 61 -2.24 -0.27 0.60
C ILE A 61 -0.89 0.27 0.15
N ASN A 62 0.05 -0.60 -0.23
CA ASN A 62 1.37 -0.17 -0.70
C ASN A 62 1.26 0.71 -1.94
N LYS A 63 0.42 0.32 -2.92
CA LYS A 63 0.17 1.13 -4.11
C LYS A 63 -0.38 2.52 -3.76
N GLU A 64 -1.40 2.57 -2.92
CA GLU A 64 -2.04 3.84 -2.51
C GLU A 64 -1.07 4.73 -1.75
N LEU A 65 -0.32 4.19 -0.78
CA LEU A 65 0.64 4.96 -0.01
C LEU A 65 1.79 5.46 -0.88
N THR A 66 2.29 4.66 -1.84
CA THR A 66 3.32 5.11 -2.77
C THR A 66 2.82 6.26 -3.65
N ALA A 67 1.62 6.16 -4.22
CA ALA A 67 1.05 7.24 -5.02
C ALA A 67 0.95 8.55 -4.22
N ARG A 68 0.52 8.45 -2.95
CA ARG A 68 0.39 9.61 -2.05
C ARG A 68 1.73 10.21 -1.64
N MET A 69 2.78 9.40 -1.49
CA MET A 69 4.13 9.93 -1.25
C MET A 69 4.59 10.78 -2.43
N ASP A 70 4.27 10.40 -3.66
CA ASP A 70 4.63 11.18 -4.83
C ASP A 70 3.78 12.46 -4.95
N GLU A 71 2.49 12.40 -4.60
CA GLU A 71 1.64 13.59 -4.46
C GLU A 71 2.17 14.56 -3.39
N ASP A 72 2.61 14.05 -2.23
CA ASP A 72 3.18 14.84 -1.15
C ASP A 72 4.52 15.48 -1.56
N LYS A 73 5.42 14.75 -2.23
CA LYS A 73 6.66 15.32 -2.79
C LYS A 73 6.38 16.47 -3.76
N ALA A 74 5.41 16.30 -4.66
CA ALA A 74 5.04 17.33 -5.62
C ALA A 74 4.46 18.57 -4.92
N ARG A 75 3.68 18.37 -3.87
CA ARG A 75 3.09 19.45 -3.05
C ARG A 75 4.18 20.23 -2.30
N ASP A 76 5.14 19.53 -1.70
CA ASP A 76 6.24 20.15 -0.96
C ASP A 76 7.15 20.95 -1.91
N ALA A 77 7.46 20.40 -3.09
CA ALA A 77 8.19 21.11 -4.14
C ALA A 77 7.46 22.39 -4.60
N ALA A 78 6.13 22.34 -4.73
CA ALA A 78 5.32 23.50 -5.11
C ALA A 78 5.17 24.54 -3.99
N ALA A 79 5.18 24.12 -2.72
CA ALA A 79 5.02 24.99 -1.56
C ALA A 79 6.30 25.77 -1.18
N GLY A 80 7.44 25.47 -1.82
CA GLY A 80 8.73 26.11 -1.50
C GLY A 80 9.23 25.82 -0.07
N GLY A 81 8.60 24.89 0.63
CA GLY A 81 8.94 24.46 1.98
C GLY A 81 10.03 23.39 1.91
N GLY A 82 11.29 23.82 1.94
CA GLY A 82 12.41 22.95 1.64
C GLY A 82 12.55 21.69 2.50
N ALA A 83 12.66 20.53 1.85
CA ALA A 83 14.03 20.05 1.66
C ALA A 83 14.65 20.99 0.61
N GLY A 84 15.70 21.72 0.98
CA GLY A 84 16.18 22.89 0.23
C GLY A 84 16.40 22.65 -1.27
N PRO A 85 16.66 23.72 -2.06
CA PRO A 85 16.79 23.72 -3.53
C PRO A 85 17.88 22.78 -4.12
N ALA A 86 18.52 21.94 -3.31
CA ALA A 86 19.44 20.90 -3.73
C ALA A 86 18.72 19.62 -4.20
N ALA A 87 17.66 19.13 -3.55
CA ALA A 87 17.20 17.75 -3.79
C ALA A 87 16.53 17.48 -5.16
N SER A 88 15.99 18.50 -5.84
CA SER A 88 15.38 18.33 -7.17
C SER A 88 16.22 18.90 -8.32
N VAL A 89 17.29 19.63 -8.01
CA VAL A 89 18.24 20.16 -9.00
C VAL A 89 19.46 19.25 -9.12
N ASP A 90 19.68 18.35 -8.16
CA ASP A 90 20.81 17.42 -8.15
C ASP A 90 20.53 16.10 -8.88
N ASP A 91 19.29 15.61 -9.00
CA ASP A 91 19.06 14.32 -9.71
C ASP A 91 19.44 14.38 -11.20
N VAL A 92 19.09 15.46 -11.92
CA VAL A 92 19.46 15.62 -13.34
C VAL A 92 20.94 15.93 -13.51
N LYS A 93 21.56 16.59 -12.52
CA LYS A 93 22.96 17.01 -12.57
C LYS A 93 23.92 15.90 -12.11
N GLU A 94 23.49 15.04 -11.18
CA GLU A 94 24.17 13.80 -10.77
C GLU A 94 24.09 12.73 -11.88
N GLU A 95 22.99 12.64 -12.63
CA GLU A 95 22.90 11.75 -13.81
C GLU A 95 23.86 12.17 -14.95
N GLU A 96 24.06 13.46 -15.18
CA GLU A 96 24.97 13.96 -16.23
C GLU A 96 26.47 13.82 -15.88
N ASN A 97 26.81 13.62 -14.59
CA ASN A 97 28.19 13.40 -14.15
C ASN A 97 28.54 11.90 -13.94
N TYR A 98 27.60 11.00 -14.23
CA TYR A 98 27.79 9.56 -14.07
C TYR A 98 28.57 8.95 -15.26
N GLY A 99 29.80 9.41 -15.48
CA GLY A 99 30.65 8.92 -16.57
C GLY A 99 32.00 9.60 -16.77
N GLU A 100 32.31 10.66 -16.02
CA GLU A 100 33.61 11.32 -16.06
C GLU A 100 34.24 11.21 -14.66
N GLU A 101 35.19 10.29 -14.51
CA GLU A 101 36.04 10.23 -13.32
C GLU A 101 36.72 11.62 -13.22
N VAL A 102 36.30 12.47 -12.27
CA VAL A 102 36.97 13.74 -12.02
C VAL A 102 38.33 13.39 -11.40
N GLN A 103 39.29 13.15 -12.28
CA GLN A 103 40.68 13.00 -11.93
C GLN A 103 41.14 14.40 -11.56
N GLU A 104 40.99 14.74 -10.27
CA GLU A 104 41.61 15.93 -9.70
C GLU A 104 43.12 15.83 -9.99
N GLU A 105 43.59 16.69 -10.89
CA GLU A 105 45.01 16.85 -11.19
C GLU A 105 45.70 17.36 -9.92
N GLU A 106 46.39 16.47 -9.19
CA GLU A 106 47.44 16.86 -8.25
C GLU A 106 48.64 17.35 -9.07
N GLU A 107 48.69 18.65 -9.38
CA GLU A 107 49.93 19.34 -9.74
C GLU A 107 50.77 19.59 -8.47
N ASP A 108 51.91 18.90 -8.35
CA ASP A 108 53.09 19.31 -7.56
C ASP A 108 54.39 18.95 -8.31
#